data_AF-A0A7J6WJV9-F1
#
_entry.id   AF-A0A7J6WJV9-F1
#
_cell.length_a   1.000
_cell.length_b   1.000
_cell.length_c   1.000
_cell.angle_alpha   90.00
_cell.angle_beta   90.00
_cell.angle_gamma   90.00
#
_symmetry.space_group_name_H-M   'P 1'
#
loop_
_entity.id
_entity.type
_entity.pdbx_description
1 polymer ?
#
loop_
_entity_poly.entity_id
_entity_poly.type
_entity_poly.pdbx_seq_one_letter_code
_entity_poly.pdbx_strand_id
1 'polypeptide(L)'
;MTFGQPRIGNAVFASYFSQNVPNTIRVTHEHDMVPHLPPYYTYFPQKTYHHFAREVWLYNIGLGSLVYTVEKICDNSGEDPSCSRSVSGNSISDHLTYFGIDLMAETWGSCRIVMNSHVANYSATDLRGNLVLSRTPTSSTLRLNAQTEGQRSSVL
;
A
#
# COMPACT_ATOMS: atom_id res chain seq x y z
N MET A 1 6.52 -2.50 -5.79
CA MET A 1 5.29 -1.69 -5.64
C MET A 1 5.64 -0.44 -4.85
N THR A 2 5.03 0.71 -5.15
CA THR A 2 5.22 1.97 -4.41
C THR A 2 3.88 2.68 -4.22
N PHE A 3 3.79 3.57 -3.23
CA PHE A 3 2.62 4.40 -2.92
C PHE A 3 3.03 5.87 -2.95
N GLY A 4 2.31 6.71 -3.68
CA GLY A 4 2.57 8.16 -3.69
C GLY A 4 3.93 8.56 -4.23
N GLN A 5 4.57 7.70 -5.02
CA GLN A 5 5.95 7.90 -5.45
C GLN A 5 6.06 9.14 -6.35
N PRO A 6 6.96 10.10 -6.03
CA PRO A 6 7.27 11.22 -6.92
C PRO A 6 8.10 10.73 -8.12
N ARG A 7 8.19 11.51 -9.19
CA ARG A 7 9.06 11.20 -10.33
C ARG A 7 10.53 11.30 -9.91
N ILE A 8 11.33 10.33 -10.31
CA ILE A 8 12.72 10.17 -9.83
C ILE A 8 13.79 10.28 -10.91
N GLY A 9 13.41 10.20 -12.19
CA GLY A 9 14.35 10.29 -13.31
C GLY A 9 13.69 10.82 -14.56
N ASN A 10 14.45 10.93 -15.66
CA ASN A 10 13.91 11.33 -16.97
C ASN A 10 13.36 10.12 -17.75
N ALA A 11 12.90 10.35 -18.99
CA ALA A 11 12.37 9.29 -19.86
C ALA A 11 13.38 8.15 -20.12
N VAL A 12 14.68 8.45 -20.22
CA VAL A 12 15.74 7.44 -20.41
C VAL A 12 15.85 6.55 -19.18
N PHE A 13 15.87 7.14 -17.98
CA PHE A 13 15.85 6.40 -16.73
C PHE A 13 14.59 5.54 -16.59
N ALA A 14 13.40 6.09 -16.89
CA ALA A 14 12.13 5.35 -16.80
C ALA A 14 12.10 4.13 -17.74
N SER A 15 12.63 4.27 -18.96
CA SER A 15 12.77 3.16 -19.91
C SER A 15 13.74 2.09 -19.40
N TYR A 16 14.91 2.50 -18.92
CA TYR A 16 15.91 1.59 -18.36
C TYR A 16 15.39 0.86 -17.11
N PHE A 17 14.72 1.57 -16.22
CA PHE A 17 14.09 0.98 -15.03
C PHE A 17 13.06 -0.09 -15.41
N SER A 18 12.21 0.18 -16.41
CA SER A 18 11.16 -0.75 -16.84
C SER A 18 11.72 -2.04 -17.45
N GLN A 19 12.92 -2.00 -18.04
CA GLN A 19 13.61 -3.18 -18.56
C GLN A 19 14.22 -4.05 -17.44
N ASN A 20 14.76 -3.43 -16.41
CA ASN A 20 15.48 -4.12 -15.34
C ASN A 20 14.59 -4.56 -14.18
N VAL A 21 13.47 -3.85 -13.96
CA VAL A 21 12.52 -4.13 -12.87
C VAL A 21 11.10 -4.26 -13.46
N PRO A 22 10.84 -5.33 -14.24
CA PRO A 22 9.53 -5.55 -14.84
C PRO A 22 8.47 -5.77 -13.76
N ASN A 23 7.20 -5.57 -14.11
CA ASN A 23 6.05 -5.73 -13.20
C ASN A 23 6.07 -4.79 -11.98
N THR A 24 6.80 -3.68 -12.05
CA THR A 24 6.69 -2.64 -11.01
C THR A 24 5.39 -1.86 -11.20
N ILE A 25 4.65 -1.71 -10.11
CA ILE A 25 3.40 -0.95 -10.04
C ILE A 25 3.60 0.22 -9.07
N ARG A 26 3.07 1.39 -9.44
CA ARG A 26 2.87 2.51 -8.51
C ARG A 26 1.39 2.70 -8.23
N VAL A 27 1.06 3.02 -7.00
CA VAL A 27 -0.30 3.37 -6.57
C VAL A 27 -0.35 4.86 -6.27
N THR A 28 -1.30 5.56 -6.87
CA THR A 28 -1.60 6.98 -6.66
C THR A 28 -3.02 7.11 -6.12
N HIS A 29 -3.33 8.22 -5.44
CA HIS A 29 -4.64 8.39 -4.80
C HIS A 29 -5.16 9.80 -5.01
N GLU A 30 -6.36 9.91 -5.57
CA GLU A 30 -7.11 11.16 -5.73
C GLU A 30 -6.23 12.28 -6.30
N HIS A 31 -6.13 13.39 -5.57
CA HIS A 31 -5.39 14.61 -5.90
C HIS A 31 -4.07 14.69 -5.12
N ASP A 32 -3.48 13.54 -4.76
CA ASP A 32 -2.18 13.42 -4.10
C ASP A 32 -1.14 14.27 -4.85
N MET A 33 -0.57 15.25 -4.16
CA MET A 33 0.38 16.16 -4.76
C MET A 33 1.73 15.52 -5.11
N VAL A 34 2.14 14.46 -4.41
CA VAL A 34 3.52 13.94 -4.47
C VAL A 34 3.85 13.27 -5.81
N PRO A 35 2.99 12.42 -6.40
CA PRO A 35 3.19 11.87 -7.74
C PRO A 35 3.29 12.93 -8.84
N HIS A 36 2.81 14.16 -8.58
CA HIS A 36 2.91 15.28 -9.52
C HIS A 36 4.26 16.00 -9.46
N LEU A 37 5.18 15.61 -8.56
CA LEU A 37 6.48 16.23 -8.37
C LEU A 37 7.63 15.33 -8.87
N PRO A 38 8.71 15.90 -9.45
CA PRO A 38 8.76 17.24 -10.05
C PRO A 38 7.68 17.43 -11.14
N PRO A 39 7.26 18.68 -11.44
CA PRO A 39 6.14 18.96 -12.34
C PRO A 39 6.28 18.36 -13.74
N TYR A 40 5.14 18.03 -14.35
CA TYR A 40 5.10 17.64 -15.75
C TYR A 40 5.06 18.88 -16.66
N TYR A 41 6.01 19.03 -17.58
CA TYR A 41 6.03 20.15 -18.53
C TYR A 41 5.30 19.79 -19.83
N THR A 42 4.04 20.23 -19.96
CA THR A 42 3.22 19.96 -21.16
C THR A 42 3.81 20.53 -22.44
N TYR A 43 4.43 21.71 -22.39
CA TYR A 43 5.04 22.35 -23.57
C TYR A 43 6.45 21.81 -23.90
N PHE A 44 7.10 21.12 -22.96
CA PHE A 44 8.45 20.57 -23.12
C PHE A 44 8.56 19.17 -22.49
N PRO A 45 7.78 18.18 -22.97
CA PRO A 45 7.69 16.84 -22.35
C PRO A 45 9.02 16.08 -22.28
N GLN A 46 9.97 16.41 -23.16
CA GLN A 46 11.34 15.88 -23.18
C GLN A 46 12.22 16.38 -22.02
N LYS A 47 11.82 17.47 -21.34
CA LYS A 47 12.51 18.03 -20.16
C LYS A 47 11.85 17.61 -18.85
N THR A 48 10.73 16.90 -18.93
CA THR A 48 9.98 16.40 -17.79
C THR A 48 10.72 15.23 -17.17
N TYR A 49 10.64 15.11 -15.84
CA TYR A 49 10.89 13.84 -15.18
C TYR A 49 9.78 12.86 -15.58
N HIS A 50 10.06 11.57 -15.65
CA HIS A 50 9.08 10.56 -16.04
C HIS A 50 8.99 9.50 -14.96
N HIS A 51 7.77 9.10 -14.68
CA HIS A 51 7.45 7.87 -14.00
C HIS A 51 7.84 6.65 -14.85
N PHE A 52 8.19 5.53 -14.20
CA PHE A 52 8.35 4.23 -14.89
C PHE A 52 6.99 3.65 -15.32
N ALA A 53 6.89 2.40 -15.77
CA ALA A 53 5.61 1.85 -16.22
C ALA A 53 4.54 1.68 -15.10
N ARG A 54 3.32 1.34 -15.53
CA ARG A 54 2.07 1.02 -14.80
C ARG A 54 1.77 1.77 -13.49
N GLU A 55 0.78 2.66 -13.59
CA GLU A 55 0.07 3.28 -12.48
C GLU A 55 -1.26 2.57 -12.19
N VAL A 56 -1.62 2.48 -10.91
CA VAL A 56 -2.96 2.17 -10.43
C VAL A 56 -3.45 3.39 -9.65
N TRP A 57 -4.45 4.08 -10.18
CA TRP A 57 -4.99 5.30 -9.58
C TRP A 57 -6.25 4.98 -8.79
N LEU A 58 -6.21 5.27 -7.49
CA LEU A 58 -7.36 5.18 -6.58
C LEU A 58 -8.12 6.49 -6.64
N TYR A 59 -9.40 6.45 -6.98
CA TYR A 59 -10.24 7.64 -7.05
C TYR A 59 -11.68 7.30 -6.70
N ASN A 60 -12.43 8.30 -6.27
CA ASN A 60 -13.78 8.17 -5.78
C ASN A 60 -14.78 8.44 -6.91
N ILE A 61 -15.74 7.55 -7.04
CA ILE A 61 -16.91 7.74 -7.89
C ILE A 61 -18.14 7.98 -7.03
N GLY A 62 -18.98 8.93 -7.45
CA GLY A 62 -20.26 9.22 -6.83
C GLY A 62 -21.40 8.48 -7.54
N LEU A 63 -22.20 7.73 -6.78
CA LEU A 63 -23.44 7.08 -7.23
C LEU A 63 -24.60 7.55 -6.34
N GLY A 64 -25.22 8.67 -6.72
CA GLY A 64 -26.20 9.36 -5.88
C GLY A 64 -25.55 9.96 -4.63
N SER A 65 -25.98 9.52 -3.44
CA SER A 65 -25.38 9.95 -2.15
C SER A 65 -24.19 9.08 -1.71
N LEU A 66 -23.83 8.05 -2.47
CA LEU A 66 -22.79 7.10 -2.11
C LEU A 66 -21.48 7.45 -2.81
N VAL A 67 -20.38 7.41 -2.06
CA VAL A 67 -19.03 7.63 -2.57
C VAL A 67 -18.25 6.33 -2.41
N TYR A 68 -17.69 5.83 -3.52
CA TYR A 68 -16.92 4.60 -3.54
C TYR A 68 -15.54 4.84 -4.12
N THR A 69 -14.50 4.37 -3.42
CA THR A 69 -13.15 4.32 -3.95
C THR A 69 -13.03 3.16 -4.92
N VAL A 70 -12.58 3.45 -6.13
CA VAL A 70 -12.35 2.48 -7.20
C VAL A 70 -10.93 2.59 -7.73
N GLU A 71 -10.47 1.52 -8.37
CA GLU A 71 -9.14 1.44 -8.97
C GLU A 71 -9.25 1.63 -10.48
N LYS A 72 -8.47 2.57 -11.03
CA LYS A 72 -8.21 2.64 -12.46
C LYS A 72 -6.80 2.16 -12.74
N ILE A 73 -6.72 1.13 -13.58
CA ILE A 73 -5.45 0.66 -14.10
C ILE A 73 -5.09 1.50 -15.33
N CYS A 74 -4.01 2.26 -15.22
CA CYS A 74 -3.55 3.18 -16.26
C CYS A 74 -2.77 2.47 -17.36
N ASP A 75 -2.49 3.19 -18.44
CA ASP A 75 -1.67 2.68 -19.53
C ASP A 75 -0.22 2.38 -19.11
N ASN A 76 0.59 1.92 -20.08
CA ASN A 76 1.99 1.58 -19.85
C ASN A 76 2.96 2.74 -20.11
N SER A 77 2.48 3.96 -20.38
CA SER A 77 3.33 5.13 -20.65
C SER A 77 4.05 5.64 -19.41
N GLY A 78 3.46 5.40 -18.23
CA GLY A 78 3.89 5.96 -16.95
C GLY A 78 3.32 7.34 -16.65
N GLU A 79 2.78 8.05 -17.65
CA GLU A 79 2.29 9.43 -17.54
C GLU A 79 0.91 9.59 -18.22
N ASP A 80 0.02 8.60 -18.02
CA ASP A 80 -1.32 8.53 -18.62
C ASP A 80 -2.15 9.79 -18.30
N PRO A 81 -2.52 10.61 -19.30
CA PRO A 81 -3.25 11.86 -19.07
C PRO A 81 -4.67 11.66 -18.57
N SER A 82 -5.18 10.42 -18.55
CA SER A 82 -6.52 10.07 -18.08
C SER A 82 -6.55 9.54 -16.64
N CYS A 83 -5.40 9.36 -15.99
CA CYS A 83 -5.26 8.90 -14.60
C CYS A 83 -5.00 10.07 -13.64
N SER A 84 -4.14 9.93 -12.62
CA SER A 84 -3.83 11.01 -11.68
C SER A 84 -3.37 12.29 -12.40
N ARG A 85 -2.70 12.16 -13.55
CA ARG A 85 -2.31 13.30 -14.40
C ARG A 85 -3.48 14.13 -14.95
N SER A 86 -4.71 13.62 -14.87
CA SER A 86 -5.92 14.36 -15.25
C SER A 86 -6.37 15.36 -14.18
N VAL A 87 -5.90 15.21 -12.94
CA VAL A 87 -6.27 16.08 -11.81
C VAL A 87 -5.12 17.00 -11.40
N SER A 88 -5.45 18.04 -10.66
CA SER A 88 -4.45 18.89 -10.02
C SER A 88 -3.96 18.24 -8.73
N GLY A 89 -2.67 17.90 -8.65
CA GLY A 89 -2.05 17.37 -7.43
C GLY A 89 -1.94 18.45 -6.34
N ASN A 90 -3.03 18.66 -5.60
CA ASN A 90 -3.21 19.78 -4.66
C ASN A 90 -3.57 19.33 -3.24
N SER A 91 -3.62 18.02 -2.97
CA SER A 91 -3.95 17.45 -1.67
C SER A 91 -2.75 16.71 -1.10
N ILE A 92 -2.22 17.19 0.04
CA ILE A 92 -1.31 16.39 0.86
C ILE A 92 -2.08 15.34 1.65
N SER A 93 -3.37 15.57 1.94
CA SER A 93 -4.19 14.62 2.69
C SER A 93 -4.35 13.30 1.93
N ASP A 94 -4.50 13.38 0.61
CA ASP A 94 -4.68 12.20 -0.25
C ASP A 94 -3.39 11.35 -0.32
N HIS A 95 -2.23 11.95 -0.02
CA HIS A 95 -0.96 11.26 0.08
C HIS A 95 -0.82 10.39 1.35
N LEU A 96 -1.61 10.67 2.39
CA LEU A 96 -1.41 10.02 3.69
C LEU A 96 -2.15 8.68 3.80
N THR A 97 -3.08 8.40 2.90
CA THR A 97 -3.97 7.24 2.98
C THR A 97 -4.07 6.53 1.63
N TYR A 98 -3.94 5.20 1.62
CA TYR A 98 -4.17 4.37 0.43
C TYR A 98 -4.98 3.15 0.82
N PHE A 99 -5.98 2.78 0.01
CA PHE A 99 -6.90 1.68 0.32
C PHE A 99 -7.59 1.80 1.70
N GLY A 100 -7.81 3.04 2.17
CA GLY A 100 -8.36 3.31 3.50
C GLY A 100 -7.39 3.04 4.66
N ILE A 101 -6.10 2.83 4.38
CA ILE A 101 -5.05 2.64 5.38
C ILE A 101 -4.16 3.87 5.42
N ASP A 102 -4.02 4.45 6.61
CA ASP A 102 -3.08 5.55 6.83
C ASP A 102 -1.64 5.02 6.80
N LEU A 103 -0.83 5.57 5.89
CA LEU A 103 0.58 5.25 5.70
C LEU A 103 1.51 6.31 6.30
N MET A 104 0.97 7.36 6.90
CA MET A 104 1.75 8.41 7.56
C MET A 104 2.35 7.94 8.90
N ALA A 105 3.44 8.59 9.30
CA ALA A 105 4.02 8.41 10.63
C ALA A 105 3.65 9.61 11.52
N GLU A 106 2.70 9.42 12.44
CA GLU A 106 2.30 10.48 13.39
C GLU A 106 3.30 10.67 14.53
N THR A 107 3.97 9.59 14.95
CA THR A 107 4.96 9.60 16.03
C THR A 107 6.16 8.72 15.71
N TRP A 108 7.30 9.02 16.33
CA TRP A 108 8.50 8.19 16.19
C TRP A 108 8.30 6.88 16.94
N GLY A 109 8.25 5.75 16.22
CA GLY A 109 8.32 4.40 16.80
C GLY A 109 7.02 3.58 16.83
N SER A 110 5.87 4.10 16.39
CA SER A 110 4.62 3.33 16.30
C SER A 110 4.44 2.68 14.92
N CYS A 111 5.31 1.76 14.54
CA CYS A 111 5.14 1.02 13.28
C CYS A 111 4.19 -0.18 13.48
N ARG A 112 3.17 -0.32 12.64
CA ARG A 112 2.29 -1.50 12.61
C ARG A 112 2.23 -2.09 11.21
N ILE A 113 2.42 -3.39 11.10
CA ILE A 113 2.18 -4.12 9.84
C ILE A 113 0.68 -4.31 9.69
N VAL A 114 0.12 -3.79 8.61
CA VAL A 114 -1.29 -4.00 8.24
C VAL A 114 -1.37 -5.18 7.28
N MET A 115 -2.22 -6.16 7.59
CA MET A 115 -2.44 -7.33 6.76
C MET A 115 -3.89 -7.44 6.32
N ASN A 116 -4.10 -7.98 5.12
CA ASN A 116 -5.40 -8.46 4.71
C ASN A 116 -5.85 -9.61 5.64
N SER A 117 -7.15 -9.71 5.95
CA SER A 117 -7.73 -10.75 6.79
C SER A 117 -7.38 -12.17 6.35
N HIS A 118 -7.28 -12.42 5.04
CA HIS A 118 -6.85 -13.71 4.50
C HIS A 118 -5.43 -14.05 4.92
N VAL A 119 -4.50 -13.10 4.87
CA VAL A 119 -3.09 -13.29 5.27
C VAL A 119 -2.97 -13.34 6.80
N ALA A 120 -3.78 -12.53 7.50
CA ALA A 120 -3.80 -12.49 8.95
C ALA A 120 -4.09 -13.88 9.57
N ASN A 121 -4.98 -14.67 8.93
CA ASN A 121 -5.30 -16.03 9.35
C ASN A 121 -4.13 -17.03 9.27
N TYR A 122 -3.05 -16.67 8.58
CA TYR A 122 -1.82 -17.45 8.46
C TYR A 122 -0.65 -16.80 9.20
N SER A 123 -0.89 -15.66 9.86
CA SER A 123 0.13 -14.89 10.55
C SER A 123 0.01 -15.06 12.07
N ALA A 124 1.13 -15.31 12.73
CA ALA A 124 1.26 -15.25 14.18
C ALA A 124 2.37 -14.25 14.53
N THR A 125 2.28 -13.66 15.72
CA THR A 125 3.39 -12.87 16.28
C THR A 125 4.03 -13.69 17.40
N ASP A 126 5.33 -13.93 17.34
CA ASP A 126 6.05 -14.63 18.41
C ASP A 126 6.18 -13.74 19.66
N LEU A 127 6.63 -14.32 20.78
CA LEU A 127 6.82 -13.60 22.05
C LEU A 127 7.87 -12.47 21.97
N ARG A 128 8.66 -12.41 20.89
CA ARG A 128 9.67 -11.37 20.62
C ARG A 128 9.15 -10.30 19.64
N GLY A 129 7.88 -10.38 19.22
CA GLY A 129 7.29 -9.44 18.28
C GLY A 129 7.58 -9.74 16.82
N ASN A 130 8.20 -10.88 16.49
CA ASN A 130 8.46 -11.27 15.11
C ASN A 130 7.19 -11.81 14.46
N LEU A 131 6.94 -11.37 13.24
CA LEU A 131 5.86 -11.87 12.41
C LEU A 131 6.25 -13.21 11.76
N VAL A 132 5.46 -14.25 12.02
CA VAL A 132 5.63 -15.60 11.46
C VAL A 132 4.46 -15.90 10.53
N LEU A 133 4.75 -16.19 9.26
CA LEU A 133 3.75 -16.63 8.28
C LEU A 133 3.81 -18.15 8.12
N SER A 134 2.66 -18.81 8.21
CA SER A 134 2.50 -20.26 8.07
C SER A 134 1.77 -20.62 6.78
N ARG A 135 1.98 -21.84 6.28
CA ARG A 135 1.16 -22.40 5.18
C ARG A 135 -0.18 -22.96 5.65
N THR A 136 -0.30 -23.26 6.93
CA THR A 136 -1.55 -23.68 7.57
C THR A 136 -2.13 -22.53 8.38
N PRO A 137 -3.46 -22.38 8.43
CA PRO A 137 -4.07 -21.35 9.25
C PRO A 137 -3.59 -21.47 10.70
N THR A 138 -3.39 -20.35 11.37
CA THR A 138 -3.10 -20.32 12.80
C THR A 138 -4.31 -20.89 13.52
N SER A 139 -4.21 -22.14 14.00
CA SER A 139 -5.15 -22.64 15.00
C SER A 139 -5.03 -21.73 16.21
N SER A 140 -6.16 -21.28 16.75
CA SER A 140 -6.23 -20.50 17.99
C SER A 140 -5.70 -21.33 19.16
N THR A 141 -4.38 -21.45 19.26
CA THR A 141 -3.68 -22.20 20.29
C THR A 141 -3.31 -21.27 21.44
N LEU A 142 -4.36 -20.77 22.10
CA LEU A 142 -4.28 -20.42 23.52
C LEU A 142 -5.52 -20.98 24.23
N ARG A 143 -5.53 -22.32 24.38
CA ARG A 143 -6.08 -22.93 25.60
C ARG A 143 -4.90 -23.50 26.38
N LEU A 144 -4.35 -22.70 27.30
CA LEU A 144 -3.64 -23.27 28.44
C LEU A 144 -4.69 -23.96 29.31
N ASN A 145 -4.95 -25.24 29.03
CA ASN A 145 -5.47 -26.12 30.07
C ASN A 145 -4.30 -26.36 31.03
N ALA A 146 -4.25 -25.60 32.12
CA ALA A 146 -3.46 -25.99 33.27
C ALA A 146 -4.07 -27.29 33.83
N GLN A 147 -3.45 -28.43 33.49
CA GLN A 147 -3.57 -29.65 34.28
C GLN A 147 -2.19 -30.02 34.77
N THR A 148 -2.03 -29.97 36.09
CA THR A 148 -1.18 -30.95 36.77
C THR A 148 -1.99 -31.44 37.96
N GLU A 149 -2.39 -32.70 37.86
CA GLU A 149 -2.96 -33.50 38.93
C GLU A 149 -1.97 -33.62 40.10
N GLY A 150 -2.50 -33.77 41.31
CA GLY A 150 -1.90 -34.63 42.32
C GLY A 150 -1.87 -34.08 43.74
N GLN A 151 -2.92 -34.35 44.52
CA GLN A 151 -2.69 -34.96 45.84
C GLN A 151 -3.93 -35.71 46.38
N ARG A 152 -3.61 -36.90 46.91
CA ARG A 152 -4.46 -38.01 47.37
C ARG A 152 -5.16 -37.73 48.72
N SER A 153 -6.33 -38.36 48.85
CA SER A 153 -6.90 -39.10 50.01
C SER A 153 -7.29 -38.39 51.32
N SER A 154 -8.60 -38.50 51.64
CA SER A 154 -9.20 -39.17 52.84
C SER A 154 -10.70 -38.85 52.85
N VAL A 155 -11.65 -39.75 52.57
CA VAL A 155 -12.27 -40.78 53.44
C VAL A 155 -12.40 -40.35 54.91
N LEU A 156 -13.40 -39.55 55.24
CA LEU A 156 -14.61 -39.87 56.03
C LEU A 156 -15.46 -38.60 56.19
#